data_AF-A0A2V6X8P0-F1
#
_entry.id   AF-A0A2V6X8P0-F1
#
_cell.length_a   1.000
_cell.length_b   1.000
_cell.length_c   1.000
_cell.angle_alpha   90.00
_cell.angle_beta   90.00
_cell.angle_gamma   90.00
#
_symmetry.space_group_name_H-M   'P 1'
#
loop_
_entity.id
_entity.type
_entity.pdbx_description
1 polymer ?
#
loop_
_entity_poly.entity_id
_entity_poly.type
_entity_poly.pdbx_seq_one_letter_code
_entity_poly.pdbx_strand_id
1 'polypeptide(L)'
;MAHVLQQIVEEKHRELARRKALRPRRELERECQAAAPARDLAAALRPPPGGVRLIAEVKRASPSGGVFTESFDPASQARAYAAHGAAAVSVLTDEKFFQGSLEHLRAVRAQVELPLLRKD
;
A
#
# COMPACT_ATOMS: atom_id res chain seq x y z
N MET A 1 -25.00 3.97 15.56
CA MET A 1 -23.55 4.24 15.55
C MET A 1 -23.04 3.88 14.16
N ALA A 2 -22.49 4.83 13.41
CA ALA A 2 -21.91 4.51 12.10
C ALA A 2 -20.71 3.58 12.33
N HIS A 3 -20.68 2.44 11.64
CA HIS A 3 -19.54 1.52 11.70
C HIS A 3 -18.31 2.24 11.12
N VAL A 4 -17.12 2.04 11.70
CA VAL A 4 -15.85 2.66 11.24
C VAL A 4 -15.63 2.49 9.73
N LEU A 5 -16.02 1.35 9.17
CA LEU A 5 -15.95 1.08 7.73
C LEU A 5 -16.80 2.06 6.92
N GLN A 6 -18.01 2.40 7.38
CA GLN A 6 -18.88 3.35 6.70
C GLN A 6 -18.23 4.74 6.66
N GLN A 7 -17.61 5.18 7.77
CA GLN A 7 -16.89 6.45 7.82
C GLN A 7 -15.68 6.47 6.86
N ILE A 8 -14.96 5.35 6.75
CA ILE A 8 -13.84 5.18 5.81
C ILE A 8 -14.34 5.32 4.37
N VAL A 9 -15.41 4.60 4.01
CA VAL A 9 -15.99 4.63 2.66
C VAL A 9 -16.50 6.02 2.30
N GLU A 10 -17.21 6.69 3.21
CA GLU A 10 -17.72 8.05 3.00
C GLU A 10 -16.59 9.05 2.75
N GLU A 11 -15.50 8.99 3.51
CA GLU A 11 -14.33 9.82 3.25
C GLU A 11 -13.70 9.49 1.90
N LYS A 12 -13.56 8.20 1.56
CA LYS A 12 -12.96 7.76 0.30
C LYS A 12 -13.72 8.28 -0.91
N HIS A 13 -15.05 8.37 -0.84
CA HIS A 13 -15.85 9.02 -1.88
C HIS A 13 -15.50 10.51 -2.06
N ARG A 14 -15.34 11.25 -0.96
CA ARG A 14 -14.95 12.68 -1.00
C ARG A 14 -13.53 12.85 -1.52
N GLU A 15 -12.60 11.99 -1.13
CA GLU A 15 -11.23 11.96 -1.62
C GLU A 15 -11.18 11.66 -3.11
N LEU A 16 -11.92 10.65 -3.58
CA LEU A 16 -12.00 10.26 -4.97
C LEU A 16 -12.56 11.39 -5.85
N ALA A 17 -13.60 12.08 -5.39
CA ALA A 17 -14.16 13.23 -6.10
C ALA A 17 -13.13 14.35 -6.27
N ARG A 18 -12.40 14.69 -5.19
CA ARG A 18 -11.31 15.68 -5.22
C ARG A 18 -10.17 15.25 -6.17
N ARG A 19 -9.70 14.01 -6.07
CA ARG A 19 -8.62 13.48 -6.92
C ARG A 19 -9.01 13.44 -8.40
N LYS A 20 -10.26 13.06 -8.74
CA LYS A 20 -10.77 13.07 -10.12
C LYS A 20 -10.84 14.49 -10.71
N ALA A 21 -11.15 15.49 -9.88
CA ALA A 21 -11.19 16.89 -10.31
C ALA A 21 -9.78 17.44 -10.59
N LEU A 22 -8.79 17.05 -9.79
CA LEU A 22 -7.39 17.47 -9.96
C LEU A 22 -6.66 16.71 -11.06
N ARG A 23 -7.01 15.44 -11.28
CA ARG A 23 -6.32 14.56 -12.21
C ARG A 23 -7.33 13.75 -13.03
N PRO A 24 -7.57 14.13 -14.29
CA PRO A 24 -8.51 13.43 -15.14
C PRO A 24 -8.11 11.97 -15.39
N ARG A 25 -9.11 11.09 -15.45
CA ARG A 25 -8.92 9.64 -15.64
C ARG A 25 -8.06 9.30 -16.86
N ARG A 26 -8.25 10.02 -17.97
CA ARG A 26 -7.48 9.78 -19.21
C ARG A 26 -5.98 9.98 -19.01
N GLU A 27 -5.56 10.92 -18.16
CA GLU A 27 -4.14 11.16 -17.90
C GLU A 27 -3.55 10.04 -17.05
N LEU A 28 -4.31 9.60 -16.04
CA LEU A 28 -3.96 8.43 -15.23
C LEU A 28 -3.82 7.17 -16.10
N GLU A 29 -4.74 6.94 -17.04
CA GLU A 29 -4.66 5.80 -17.97
C GLU A 29 -3.41 5.86 -18.85
N ARG A 30 -3.06 7.04 -19.39
CA ARG A 30 -1.81 7.22 -20.16
C ARG A 30 -0.57 6.92 -19.33
N GLU A 31 -0.50 7.44 -18.10
CA GLU A 31 0.63 7.16 -17.20
C GLU A 31 0.72 5.68 -16.82
N CYS A 32 -0.41 5.01 -16.59
CA CYS A 32 -0.44 3.57 -16.34
C CYS A 32 0.07 2.76 -17.54
N GLN A 33 -0.23 3.18 -18.78
CA GLN A 33 0.27 2.53 -19.99
C GLN A 33 1.78 2.74 -20.20
N ALA A 34 2.30 3.90 -19.78
CA ALA A 34 3.72 4.22 -19.85
C ALA A 34 4.55 3.64 -18.69
N ALA A 35 3.89 3.15 -17.63
CA ALA A 35 4.57 2.61 -16.45
C ALA A 35 5.29 1.29 -16.77
N ALA A 36 6.35 1.01 -16.00
CA ALA A 36 7.01 -0.27 -16.06
C ALA A 36 6.02 -1.43 -15.73
N PRO A 37 6.19 -2.62 -16.33
CA PRO A 37 5.33 -3.76 -16.05
C PRO A 37 5.21 -4.06 -14.55
N ALA A 38 4.01 -4.46 -14.13
CA ALA A 38 3.77 -4.92 -12.76
C ALA A 38 4.57 -6.20 -12.50
N ARG A 39 5.07 -6.35 -11.27
CA ARG A 39 5.71 -7.58 -10.82
C ARG A 39 4.63 -8.62 -10.51
N ASP A 40 4.88 -9.88 -10.84
CA ASP A 40 3.89 -10.95 -10.70
C ASP A 40 3.67 -11.33 -9.23
N LEU A 41 2.65 -10.73 -8.62
CA LEU A 41 2.25 -10.99 -7.25
C LEU A 41 1.74 -12.43 -7.06
N ALA A 42 1.01 -12.98 -8.04
CA ALA A 42 0.44 -14.32 -7.93
C ALA A 42 1.54 -15.40 -7.95
N ALA A 43 2.55 -15.22 -8.79
CA ALA A 43 3.73 -16.09 -8.79
C ALA A 43 4.51 -15.98 -7.47
N ALA A 44 4.76 -14.76 -6.98
CA ALA A 44 5.48 -14.55 -5.72
C ALA A 44 4.77 -15.18 -4.51
N LEU A 45 3.43 -15.20 -4.52
CA LEU A 45 2.62 -15.77 -3.46
C LEU A 45 2.34 -17.26 -3.62
N ARG A 46 2.82 -17.91 -4.68
CA ARG A 46 2.68 -19.37 -4.82
C ARG A 46 3.52 -20.07 -3.75
N PRO A 47 2.90 -20.79 -2.79
CA PRO A 47 3.64 -21.47 -1.76
C PRO A 47 4.30 -22.74 -2.33
N PRO A 48 5.51 -23.09 -1.88
CA PRO A 48 6.04 -24.43 -2.10
C PRO A 48 5.26 -25.43 -1.22
N PRO A 49 5.32 -26.75 -1.51
CA PRO A 49 4.73 -27.76 -0.65
C PRO A 49 5.20 -27.61 0.80
N GLY A 50 4.26 -27.45 1.73
CA GLY A 50 4.55 -27.24 3.15
C GLY A 50 5.14 -25.87 3.52
N GLY A 51 5.25 -24.93 2.59
CA GLY A 51 5.79 -23.59 2.85
C GLY A 51 4.71 -22.51 2.95
N VAL A 52 5.08 -21.40 3.59
CA VAL A 52 4.24 -20.20 3.74
C VAL A 52 4.83 -19.05 2.92
N ARG A 53 3.96 -18.24 2.32
CA ARG A 53 4.34 -16.96 1.69
C ARG A 53 3.75 -15.82 2.49
N LEU A 54 4.60 -14.86 2.87
CA LEU A 54 4.21 -13.73 3.70
C LEU A 54 4.05 -12.46 2.85
N ILE A 55 2.90 -11.80 2.98
CA ILE A 55 2.76 -10.39 2.63
C ILE A 55 3.03 -9.58 3.91
N ALA A 56 4.16 -8.89 3.96
CA ALA A 56 4.49 -8.04 5.10
C ALA A 56 3.88 -6.64 4.89
N GLU A 57 3.23 -6.09 5.91
CA GLU A 57 2.50 -4.81 5.79
C GLU A 57 3.27 -3.65 6.43
N VAL A 58 3.55 -2.62 5.64
CA VAL A 58 4.05 -1.31 6.09
C VAL A 58 2.85 -0.46 6.49
N LYS A 59 2.68 -0.26 7.80
CA LYS A 59 1.53 0.43 8.40
C LYS A 59 1.96 1.28 9.58
N ARG A 60 1.62 2.57 9.57
CA ARG A 60 1.95 3.52 10.64
C ARG A 60 0.94 3.52 11.78
N ALA A 61 -0.35 3.51 11.45
CA ALA A 61 -1.42 3.57 12.43
C ALA A 61 -2.64 2.72 12.01
N SER A 62 -3.59 2.51 12.92
CA SER A 62 -4.93 2.06 12.60
C SER A 62 -5.99 2.68 13.52
N PRO A 63 -7.27 2.70 13.12
CA PRO A 63 -8.35 3.24 13.97
C PRO A 63 -8.47 2.55 15.33
N SER A 64 -8.17 1.25 15.40
CA SER A 64 -8.25 0.47 16.64
C SER A 64 -6.96 0.47 17.44
N GLY A 65 -5.80 0.58 16.79
CA GLY A 65 -4.48 0.41 17.40
C GLY A 65 -3.73 1.72 17.65
N GLY A 66 -4.25 2.86 17.20
CA GLY A 66 -3.54 4.13 17.27
C GLY A 66 -2.28 4.12 16.41
N VAL A 67 -1.27 4.91 16.80
CA VAL A 67 0.05 4.96 16.15
C VAL A 67 0.91 3.81 16.69
N PHE A 68 1.44 2.96 15.80
CA PHE A 68 2.29 1.83 16.19
C PHE A 68 3.74 2.24 16.46
N THR A 69 4.22 3.26 15.74
CA THR A 69 5.59 3.78 15.88
C THR A 69 5.64 5.27 15.55
N GLU A 70 6.30 6.05 16.40
CA GLU A 70 6.57 7.47 16.16
C GLU A 70 7.67 7.67 15.10
N SER A 71 8.65 6.76 15.06
CA SER A 71 9.66 6.71 14.00
C SER A 71 9.18 5.80 12.88
N PHE A 72 8.69 6.40 11.79
CA PHE A 72 8.13 5.67 10.65
C PHE A 72 8.94 5.94 9.38
N ASP A 73 9.79 4.98 9.01
CA ASP A 73 10.49 4.93 7.72
C ASP A 73 9.95 3.75 6.89
N PRO A 74 9.03 3.99 5.94
CA PRO A 74 8.41 2.93 5.15
C PRO A 74 9.43 2.21 4.26
N ALA A 75 10.44 2.93 3.75
CA ALA A 75 11.47 2.37 2.89
C ALA A 75 12.38 1.41 3.66
N SER A 76 12.86 1.84 4.84
CA SER A 76 13.69 0.99 5.70
C SER A 76 12.95 -0.26 6.16
N GLN A 77 11.68 -0.10 6.56
CA GLN A 77 10.83 -1.22 6.97
C GLN A 77 10.62 -2.24 5.83
N ALA A 78 10.37 -1.76 4.60
CA ALA A 78 10.21 -2.64 3.45
C ALA A 78 11.52 -3.36 3.07
N ARG A 79 12.68 -2.70 3.14
CA ARG A 79 13.98 -3.35 2.94
C ARG A 79 14.20 -4.46 3.95
N ALA A 80 13.88 -4.21 5.22
CA ALA A 80 13.97 -5.21 6.27
C ALA A 80 13.05 -6.42 5.95
N TYR A 81 11.81 -6.18 5.53
CA TYR A 81 10.91 -7.27 5.12
C TYR A 81 11.44 -8.09 3.95
N ALA A 82 11.99 -7.43 2.93
CA ALA A 82 12.59 -8.12 1.79
C ALA A 82 13.81 -8.97 2.21
N ALA A 83 14.69 -8.44 3.06
CA ALA A 83 15.86 -9.16 3.57
C ALA A 83 15.50 -10.39 4.42
N HIS A 84 14.33 -10.39 5.06
CA HIS A 84 13.86 -11.49 5.92
C HIS A 84 12.85 -12.42 5.23
N GLY A 85 12.77 -12.37 3.90
CA GLY A 85 12.03 -13.37 3.12
C GLY A 85 10.54 -13.10 2.91
N ALA A 86 10.08 -11.84 3.06
CA ALA A 86 8.74 -11.48 2.60
C ALA A 86 8.58 -11.79 1.11
N ALA A 87 7.42 -12.32 0.73
CA ALA A 87 7.10 -12.62 -0.66
C ALA A 87 6.55 -11.40 -1.40
N ALA A 88 5.88 -10.51 -0.67
CA ALA A 88 5.38 -9.22 -1.16
C ALA A 88 5.28 -8.24 0.01
N VAL A 89 5.14 -6.95 -0.33
CA VAL A 89 4.92 -5.89 0.66
C VAL A 89 3.58 -5.21 0.41
N SER A 90 2.73 -5.15 1.43
CA SER A 90 1.53 -4.32 1.46
C SER A 90 1.89 -2.96 2.02
N VAL A 91 1.45 -1.87 1.40
CA VAL A 91 1.70 -0.51 1.89
C VAL A 91 0.38 0.21 2.04
N LEU A 92 0.11 0.71 3.25
CA LEU A 92 -1.08 1.52 3.53
C LEU A 92 -0.95 2.89 2.86
N THR A 93 -1.94 3.25 2.05
CA THR A 93 -1.99 4.54 1.35
C THR A 93 -3.16 5.43 1.77
N ASP A 94 -4.05 4.93 2.63
CA ASP A 94 -5.09 5.76 3.26
C ASP A 94 -4.47 6.71 4.30
N GLU A 95 -4.65 8.01 4.07
CA GLU A 95 -4.04 9.07 4.88
C GLU A 95 -4.78 9.29 6.19
N LYS A 96 -6.13 9.28 6.17
CA LYS A 96 -6.93 9.75 7.31
C LYS A 96 -7.00 8.75 8.47
N PHE A 97 -7.15 7.47 8.16
CA PHE A 97 -7.41 6.43 9.16
C PHE A 97 -6.18 5.60 9.49
N PHE A 98 -5.26 5.46 8.54
CA PHE A 98 -4.05 4.64 8.70
C PHE A 98 -2.75 5.45 8.68
N GLN A 99 -2.82 6.77 8.46
CA GLN A 99 -1.66 7.66 8.34
C GLN A 99 -0.65 7.16 7.29
N GLY A 100 -1.19 6.55 6.23
CA GLY A 100 -0.48 6.11 5.05
C GLY A 100 -0.28 7.24 4.05
N SER A 101 0.31 6.93 2.89
CA SER A 101 0.46 7.88 1.78
C SER A 101 0.87 7.17 0.49
N LEU A 102 0.47 7.72 -0.66
CA LEU A 102 1.02 7.30 -1.96
C LEU A 102 2.53 7.53 -2.06
N GLU A 103 3.08 8.52 -1.33
CA GLU A 103 4.54 8.74 -1.27
C GLU A 103 5.25 7.60 -0.55
N HIS A 104 4.64 7.01 0.48
CA HIS A 104 5.21 5.82 1.13
C HIS A 104 5.29 4.65 0.15
N LEU A 105 4.26 4.44 -0.66
CA LEU A 105 4.26 3.40 -1.69
C LEU A 105 5.36 3.63 -2.74
N ARG A 106 5.55 4.88 -3.19
CA ARG A 106 6.62 5.26 -4.12
C ARG A 106 8.00 5.06 -3.51
N ALA A 107 8.20 5.49 -2.27
CA ALA A 107 9.45 5.32 -1.54
C ALA A 107 9.81 3.85 -1.37
N VAL A 108 8.83 2.99 -1.02
CA VAL A 108 9.03 1.54 -0.95
C VAL A 108 9.36 0.96 -2.32
N ARG A 109 8.66 1.36 -3.39
CA ARG A 109 8.90 0.85 -4.75
C ARG A 109 10.32 1.11 -5.25
N ALA A 110 10.92 2.23 -4.85
CA ALA A 110 12.29 2.58 -5.20
C ALA A 110 13.35 1.73 -4.46
N GLN A 111 12.97 0.95 -3.45
CA GLN A 111 13.90 0.35 -2.49
C GLN A 111 13.83 -1.17 -2.41
N VAL A 112 12.80 -1.80 -2.99
CA VAL A 112 12.65 -3.26 -2.98
C VAL A 112 12.27 -3.81 -4.34
N GLU A 113 12.72 -5.04 -4.62
CA GLU A 113 12.38 -5.80 -5.83
C GLU A 113 11.12 -6.66 -5.70
N LEU A 114 10.49 -6.71 -4.52
CA LEU A 114 9.28 -7.48 -4.29
C LEU A 114 8.04 -6.85 -4.98
N PRO A 115 7.03 -7.66 -5.36
CA PRO A 115 5.71 -7.14 -5.71
C PRO A 115 5.11 -6.33 -4.56
N LEU A 116 4.40 -5.26 -4.91
CA LEU A 116 3.75 -4.39 -3.94
C LEU A 116 2.23 -4.44 -4.09
N LEU A 117 1.54 -4.44 -2.95
CA LEU A 117 0.11 -4.27 -2.84
C LEU A 117 -0.18 -2.87 -2.29
N ARG A 118 -0.97 -2.07 -3.03
CA ARG A 118 -1.57 -0.84 -2.48
C ARG A 118 -2.75 -1.24 -1.60
N LYS A 119 -2.64 -1.00 -0.30
CA LYS A 119 -3.71 -1.22 0.67
C LYS A 119 -4.32 0.14 1.01
N ASP A 120 -5.59 0.34 0.69
CA ASP A 120 -6.29 1.63 0.79
C ASP A 120 -7.74 1.42 1.26
#